data_AF-A0A838MZE2-F1
#
_entry.id   AF-A0A838MZE2-F1
#
_cell.length_a   1.000
_cell.length_b   1.000
_cell.length_c   1.000
_cell.angle_alpha   90.00
_cell.angle_beta   90.00
_cell.angle_gamma   90.00
#
_symmetry.space_group_name_H-M   'P 1'
#
loop_
_entity.id
_entity.type
_entity.pdbx_description
1 polymer ?
#
loop_
_entity_poly.entity_id
_entity_poly.type
_entity_poly.pdbx_seq_one_letter_code
_entity_poly.pdbx_strand_id
1 'polypeptide(L)'
;MLFSDYHTHPQGHRVQLYTLDLLQPWCDSARARGLTNLAFTDHDRYHAGVDFDVLDRLRDANSDLKIRAGIELDNDPVNSDAGRRWVERHWDDLDFVLGSVHFLDQPDEMFDSVPAGAQQFTGRAIDQIYEDYFRRVREMAASGLVDCLAHIDLVKIHGHRPSADVRTLAAETLAFVASRQLAIELSTAGWRK
;
A
#
# COMPACT_ATOMS: atom_id res chain seq x y z
N MET A 1 18.24 -2.87 13.76
CA MET A 1 17.04 -3.56 14.26
C MET A 1 15.86 -2.86 13.60
N LEU A 2 14.91 -3.59 12.99
CA LEU A 2 13.67 -2.98 12.51
C LEU A 2 12.89 -2.48 13.73
N PHE A 3 12.43 -1.22 13.70
CA PHE A 3 11.74 -0.57 14.82
C PHE A 3 10.32 -0.11 14.44
N SER A 4 9.92 -0.34 13.20
CA SER A 4 8.68 0.15 12.61
C SER A 4 8.05 -0.86 11.65
N ASP A 5 6.72 -0.86 11.59
CA ASP A 5 5.93 -1.50 10.54
C ASP A 5 4.87 -0.51 10.04
N TYR A 6 4.97 -0.12 8.77
CA TYR A 6 4.16 0.97 8.19
C TYR A 6 3.17 0.47 7.13
N HIS A 7 3.05 -0.86 6.97
CA HIS A 7 2.12 -1.44 6.02
C HIS A 7 1.36 -2.60 6.68
N THR A 8 0.19 -2.29 7.23
CA THR A 8 -0.65 -3.26 7.94
C THR A 8 -2.13 -3.14 7.56
N HIS A 9 -2.82 -4.28 7.55
CA HIS A 9 -4.21 -4.42 7.10
C HIS A 9 -5.10 -5.03 8.19
N PRO A 10 -5.40 -4.31 9.29
CA PRO A 10 -6.24 -4.84 10.37
C PRO A 10 -7.64 -5.23 9.90
N GLN A 11 -8.20 -4.61 8.85
CA GLN A 11 -9.51 -4.99 8.32
C GLN A 11 -9.46 -6.25 7.44
N GLY A 12 -8.28 -6.80 7.12
CA GLY A 12 -8.17 -8.07 6.40
C GLY A 12 -8.91 -8.08 5.06
N HIS A 13 -8.80 -6.98 4.31
CA HIS A 13 -9.37 -6.77 2.97
C HIS A 13 -10.89 -6.92 2.87
N ARG A 14 -11.61 -6.40 3.88
CA ARG A 14 -13.07 -6.24 3.88
C ARG A 14 -13.43 -5.08 4.80
N VAL A 15 -14.56 -4.42 4.58
CA VAL A 15 -14.98 -3.35 5.51
C VAL A 15 -15.22 -3.94 6.90
N GLN A 16 -14.41 -3.51 7.86
CA GLN A 16 -14.56 -3.80 9.29
C GLN A 16 -14.31 -2.51 10.07
N LEU A 17 -15.25 -2.16 10.95
CA LEU A 17 -15.09 -0.98 11.79
C LEU A 17 -13.88 -1.15 12.72
N TYR A 18 -13.07 -0.11 12.79
CA TYR A 18 -12.01 0.01 13.77
C TYR A 18 -12.63 -0.07 15.16
N THR A 19 -12.09 -0.98 15.95
CA THR A 19 -12.40 -1.13 17.37
C THR A 19 -11.11 -1.40 18.10
N LEU A 20 -11.07 -1.15 19.41
CA LEU A 20 -9.90 -1.52 20.21
C LEU A 20 -9.63 -3.03 20.15
N ASP A 21 -10.68 -3.86 20.12
CA ASP A 21 -10.55 -5.31 20.00
C ASP A 21 -9.89 -5.73 18.67
N LEU A 22 -10.15 -5.00 17.59
CA LEU A 22 -9.53 -5.24 16.29
C LEU A 22 -8.06 -4.79 16.25
N LEU A 23 -7.76 -3.61 16.82
CA LEU A 23 -6.47 -2.94 16.65
C LEU A 23 -5.44 -3.27 17.73
N GLN A 24 -5.86 -3.45 18.99
CA GLN A 24 -4.96 -3.72 20.13
C GLN A 24 -4.04 -4.94 19.90
N PRO A 25 -4.49 -6.06 19.29
CA PRO A 25 -3.60 -7.19 19.02
C PRO A 25 -2.38 -6.83 18.14
N TRP A 26 -2.50 -5.82 17.26
CA TRP A 26 -1.38 -5.33 16.45
C TRP A 26 -0.34 -4.59 17.30
N CYS A 27 -0.79 -3.77 18.26
CA CYS A 27 0.08 -3.10 19.23
C CYS A 27 0.83 -4.12 20.10
N ASP A 28 0.14 -5.14 20.59
CA ASP A 28 0.75 -6.18 21.43
C ASP A 28 1.78 -7.00 20.64
N SER A 29 1.45 -7.33 19.39
CA SER A 29 2.35 -8.01 18.46
C SER A 29 3.59 -7.18 18.13
N ALA A 30 3.43 -5.87 17.95
CA ALA A 30 4.51 -4.93 17.70
C ALA A 30 5.49 -4.90 18.90
N ARG A 31 4.98 -4.77 20.13
CA ARG A 31 5.80 -4.83 21.36
C ARG A 31 6.56 -6.13 21.49
N ALA A 32 5.90 -7.26 21.28
CA ALA A 32 6.54 -8.58 21.36
C ALA A 32 7.71 -8.74 20.37
N ARG A 33 7.70 -7.96 19.28
CA ARG A 33 8.75 -7.93 18.24
C ARG A 33 9.75 -6.79 18.41
N GLY A 34 9.61 -5.96 19.45
CA GLY A 34 10.47 -4.80 19.70
C GLY A 34 10.24 -3.63 18.74
N LEU A 35 9.09 -3.58 18.06
CA LEU A 35 8.68 -2.44 17.25
C LEU A 35 8.13 -1.34 18.17
N THR A 36 8.42 -0.09 17.81
CA THR A 36 8.01 1.11 18.55
C THR A 36 7.13 2.04 17.73
N ASN A 37 7.00 1.77 16.42
CA ASN A 37 6.20 2.58 15.50
C ASN A 37 5.34 1.65 14.64
N LEU A 38 4.07 2.03 14.43
CA LEU A 38 3.14 1.28 13.62
C LEU A 38 2.24 2.23 12.82
N ALA A 39 1.96 1.90 11.56
CA ALA A 39 0.88 2.53 10.80
C ALA A 39 -0.17 1.48 10.40
N PHE A 40 -1.44 1.82 10.61
CA PHE A 40 -2.55 1.11 10.00
C PHE A 40 -2.79 1.72 8.63
N THR A 41 -2.76 0.90 7.59
CA THR A 41 -2.82 1.36 6.20
C THR A 41 -3.71 0.43 5.40
N ASP A 42 -4.94 0.18 5.88
CA ASP A 42 -5.90 -0.55 5.08
C ASP A 42 -6.13 0.16 3.74
N HIS A 43 -6.56 -0.60 2.72
CA HIS A 43 -6.91 -0.02 1.43
C HIS A 43 -8.00 1.07 1.56
N ASP A 44 -7.84 2.14 0.80
CA ASP A 44 -8.77 3.26 0.69
C ASP A 44 -10.20 2.83 0.37
N ARG A 45 -10.40 1.77 -0.43
CA ARG A 45 -11.72 1.16 -0.68
C ARG A 45 -12.46 0.71 0.60
N TYR A 46 -11.75 0.51 1.71
CA TYR A 46 -12.30 0.14 3.02
C TYR A 46 -12.29 1.30 4.02
N HIS A 47 -12.17 2.55 3.53
CA HIS A 47 -12.16 3.75 4.37
C HIS A 47 -13.38 3.87 5.31
N ALA A 48 -14.52 3.24 4.97
CA ALA A 48 -15.71 3.22 5.82
C ALA A 48 -15.50 2.48 7.15
N GLY A 49 -14.45 1.67 7.27
CA GLY A 49 -14.04 1.02 8.50
C GLY A 49 -13.16 1.89 9.40
N VAL A 50 -12.55 2.94 8.88
CA VAL A 50 -11.59 3.79 9.63
C VAL A 50 -12.35 4.71 10.58
N ASP A 51 -11.90 4.74 11.84
CA ASP A 51 -12.46 5.58 12.90
C ASP A 51 -11.30 6.26 13.65
N PHE A 52 -11.20 7.58 13.51
CA PHE A 52 -10.15 8.38 14.12
C PHE A 52 -10.27 8.47 15.66
N ASP A 53 -11.49 8.47 16.20
CA ASP A 53 -11.70 8.50 17.66
C ASP A 53 -11.21 7.19 18.29
N VAL A 54 -11.39 6.06 17.60
CA VAL A 54 -10.83 4.77 18.04
C VAL A 54 -9.31 4.78 17.98
N LEU A 55 -8.70 5.37 16.95
CA LEU A 55 -7.25 5.51 16.86
C LEU A 55 -6.69 6.39 17.98
N ASP A 56 -7.36 7.48 18.34
CA ASP A 56 -6.96 8.35 19.45
C ASP A 56 -7.03 7.60 20.79
N ARG A 57 -8.12 6.89 21.05
CA ARG A 57 -8.23 6.02 22.24
C ARG A 57 -7.17 4.93 22.29
N LEU A 58 -6.81 4.37 21.12
CA LEU A 58 -5.75 3.38 21.03
C LEU A 58 -4.38 4.01 21.32
N ARG A 59 -4.10 5.22 20.80
CA ARG A 59 -2.88 5.98 21.12
C ARG A 59 -2.77 6.26 22.62
N ASP A 60 -3.86 6.70 23.25
CA ASP A 60 -3.90 6.94 24.70
C ASP A 60 -3.58 5.68 25.52
N ALA A 61 -4.14 4.53 25.12
CA ALA A 61 -3.91 3.25 25.78
C ALA A 61 -2.50 2.67 25.53
N ASN A 62 -1.78 3.17 24.52
CA ASN A 62 -0.52 2.61 24.04
C ASN A 62 0.56 3.69 23.86
N SER A 63 0.73 4.57 24.87
CA SER A 63 1.66 5.72 24.82
C SER A 63 3.15 5.39 24.58
N ASP A 64 3.55 4.14 24.75
CA ASP A 64 4.88 3.63 24.42
C ASP A 64 5.07 3.35 22.92
N LEU A 65 3.99 3.32 22.13
CA LEU A 65 4.00 3.11 20.69
C LEU A 65 3.61 4.39 19.94
N LYS A 66 4.33 4.65 18.85
CA LYS A 66 3.95 5.66 17.88
C LYS A 66 2.98 5.06 16.86
N ILE A 67 1.68 5.24 17.09
CA ILE A 67 0.60 4.73 16.22
C ILE A 67 0.20 5.81 15.21
N ARG A 68 0.19 5.45 13.93
CA ARG A 68 -0.14 6.33 12.80
C ARG A 68 -1.50 5.97 12.23
N ALA A 69 -2.34 7.00 12.05
CA ALA A 69 -3.52 6.91 11.22
C ALA A 69 -3.06 6.95 9.77
N GLY A 70 -3.20 5.85 9.03
CA GLY A 70 -2.83 5.82 7.64
C GLY A 70 -3.85 5.12 6.77
N ILE A 71 -3.55 5.11 5.48
CA ILE A 71 -4.37 4.48 4.46
C ILE A 71 -3.48 4.09 3.30
N GLU A 72 -3.81 2.99 2.63
CA GLU A 72 -3.20 2.64 1.36
C GLU A 72 -4.13 3.08 0.22
N LEU A 73 -3.76 4.18 -0.43
CA LEU A 73 -4.36 4.67 -1.65
C LEU A 73 -3.84 3.85 -2.83
N ASP A 74 -4.66 2.95 -3.36
CA ASP A 74 -4.30 2.15 -4.52
C ASP A 74 -4.80 2.76 -5.84
N ASN A 75 -4.51 2.09 -6.96
CA ASN A 75 -4.86 2.54 -8.29
C ASN A 75 -6.15 1.93 -8.85
N ASP A 76 -7.08 1.50 -7.99
CA ASP A 76 -8.32 0.88 -8.44
C ASP A 76 -9.21 1.83 -9.26
N PRO A 77 -9.45 1.50 -10.54
CA PRO A 77 -10.23 2.35 -11.42
C PRO A 77 -11.72 2.42 -11.05
N VAL A 78 -12.23 1.50 -10.23
CA VAL A 78 -13.66 1.41 -9.86
C VAL A 78 -13.96 2.11 -8.55
N ASN A 79 -13.26 1.76 -7.46
CA ASN A 79 -13.60 2.24 -6.12
C ASN A 79 -12.66 3.34 -5.59
N SER A 80 -11.45 3.48 -6.14
CA SER A 80 -10.48 4.43 -5.59
C SER A 80 -10.91 5.89 -5.80
N ASP A 81 -11.83 6.21 -6.71
CA ASP A 81 -12.37 7.57 -6.81
C ASP A 81 -13.08 8.03 -5.52
N ALA A 82 -13.80 7.13 -4.85
CA ALA A 82 -14.40 7.39 -3.54
C ALA A 82 -13.34 7.43 -2.42
N GLY A 83 -12.39 6.49 -2.44
CA GLY A 83 -11.28 6.41 -1.50
C GLY A 83 -10.36 7.64 -1.57
N ARG A 84 -9.91 8.02 -2.76
CA ARG A 84 -9.17 9.26 -3.05
C ARG A 84 -9.88 10.50 -2.51
N ARG A 85 -11.19 10.66 -2.75
CA ARG A 85 -11.96 11.78 -2.17
C ARG A 85 -12.04 11.74 -0.65
N TRP A 86 -12.02 10.55 -0.05
CA TRP A 86 -11.93 10.42 1.39
C TRP A 86 -10.55 10.85 1.89
N VAL A 87 -9.47 10.41 1.24
CA VAL A 87 -8.09 10.83 1.53
C VAL A 87 -7.96 12.35 1.42
N GLU A 88 -8.45 12.98 0.35
CA GLU A 88 -8.40 14.45 0.19
C GLU A 88 -9.14 15.18 1.31
N ARG A 89 -10.27 14.65 1.78
CA ARG A 89 -11.07 15.27 2.86
C ARG A 89 -10.44 15.11 4.24
N HIS A 90 -9.70 14.03 4.45
CA HIS A 90 -9.10 13.66 5.73
C HIS A 90 -7.57 13.79 5.70
N TRP A 91 -7.03 14.54 4.73
CA TRP A 91 -5.58 14.66 4.54
C TRP A 91 -4.87 15.14 5.81
N ASP A 92 -5.46 16.12 6.51
CA ASP A 92 -4.91 16.67 7.75
C ASP A 92 -5.14 15.78 8.98
N ASP A 93 -6.02 14.78 8.90
CA ASP A 93 -6.27 13.78 9.95
C ASP A 93 -5.37 12.53 9.81
N LEU A 94 -4.87 12.28 8.61
CA LEU A 94 -3.98 11.17 8.28
C LEU A 94 -2.53 11.54 8.60
N ASP A 95 -1.82 10.63 9.27
CA ASP A 95 -0.38 10.78 9.52
C ASP A 95 0.49 10.23 8.36
N PHE A 96 -0.08 9.36 7.51
CA PHE A 96 0.68 8.63 6.49
C PHE A 96 -0.21 8.03 5.40
N VAL A 97 0.09 8.30 4.13
CA VAL A 97 -0.59 7.69 2.99
C VAL A 97 0.38 6.86 2.15
N LEU A 98 0.10 5.56 2.04
CA LEU A 98 0.79 4.66 1.09
C LEU A 98 0.13 4.76 -0.28
N GLY A 99 0.95 4.81 -1.32
CA GLY A 99 0.50 4.69 -2.71
C GLY A 99 0.84 3.32 -3.27
N SER A 100 -0.11 2.62 -3.87
CA SER A 100 0.15 1.29 -4.45
C SER A 100 -0.49 1.05 -5.81
N VAL A 101 -0.02 0.00 -6.48
CA VAL A 101 -0.49 -0.42 -7.80
C VAL A 101 -0.86 -1.90 -7.73
N HIS A 102 -2.16 -2.18 -7.83
CA HIS A 102 -2.77 -3.51 -7.81
C HIS A 102 -3.53 -3.85 -9.09
N PHE A 103 -3.84 -2.84 -9.91
CA PHE A 103 -4.62 -2.99 -11.14
C PHE A 103 -3.79 -2.68 -12.37
N LEU A 104 -3.87 -3.55 -13.37
CA LEU A 104 -3.36 -3.31 -14.73
C LEU A 104 -4.51 -2.77 -15.60
N ASP A 105 -4.82 -3.47 -16.70
CA ASP A 105 -5.86 -3.06 -17.65
C ASP A 105 -7.25 -3.63 -17.32
N GLN A 106 -7.32 -4.68 -16.50
CA GLN A 106 -8.60 -5.22 -16.05
C GLN A 106 -9.10 -4.42 -14.84
N PRO A 107 -10.25 -3.72 -14.95
CA PRO A 107 -10.68 -2.79 -13.93
C PRO A 107 -11.29 -3.46 -12.70
N ASP A 108 -11.71 -4.71 -12.82
CA ASP A 108 -12.45 -5.49 -11.84
C ASP A 108 -11.63 -6.61 -11.21
N GLU A 109 -10.37 -6.78 -11.61
CA GLU A 109 -9.50 -7.85 -11.15
C GLU A 109 -8.09 -7.34 -10.86
N MET A 110 -7.66 -7.47 -9.60
CA MET A 110 -6.30 -7.16 -9.20
C MET A 110 -5.32 -8.17 -9.81
N PHE A 111 -4.19 -7.70 -10.34
CA PHE A 111 -3.26 -8.59 -11.03
C PHE A 111 -2.54 -9.54 -10.09
N ASP A 112 -2.47 -9.25 -8.79
CA ASP A 112 -1.78 -10.02 -7.75
C ASP A 112 -2.65 -11.13 -7.12
N SER A 113 -3.91 -11.23 -7.55
CA SER A 113 -4.82 -12.30 -7.14
C SER A 113 -4.48 -13.65 -7.81
N VAL A 114 -4.94 -14.75 -7.20
CA VAL A 114 -4.79 -16.11 -7.73
C VAL A 114 -6.15 -16.82 -7.75
N PRO A 115 -6.58 -17.45 -8.86
CA PRO A 115 -5.86 -17.59 -10.13
C PRO A 115 -6.11 -16.47 -11.15
N ALA A 116 -7.13 -15.64 -10.96
CA ALA A 116 -7.62 -14.71 -11.98
C ALA A 116 -6.59 -13.62 -12.33
N GLY A 117 -5.95 -12.99 -11.34
CA GLY A 117 -4.86 -12.03 -11.54
C GLY A 117 -3.69 -12.61 -12.35
N ALA A 118 -3.28 -13.85 -12.06
CA ALA A 118 -2.22 -14.53 -12.81
C ALA A 118 -2.55 -14.75 -14.30
N GLN A 119 -3.83 -14.98 -14.63
CA GLN A 119 -4.27 -15.14 -16.03
C GLN A 119 -4.04 -13.85 -16.85
N GLN A 120 -4.00 -12.68 -16.20
CA GLN A 120 -3.72 -11.41 -16.86
C GLN A 120 -2.33 -11.34 -17.49
N PHE A 121 -1.40 -12.25 -17.16
CA PHE A 121 -0.07 -12.33 -17.77
C PHE A 121 0.01 -13.30 -18.95
N THR A 122 -0.98 -14.18 -19.10
CA THR A 122 -0.94 -15.29 -20.08
C THR A 122 -1.08 -14.76 -21.50
N GLY A 123 -0.14 -15.11 -22.38
CA GLY A 123 -0.16 -14.73 -23.80
C GLY A 123 0.17 -13.25 -24.07
N ARG A 124 0.55 -12.47 -23.05
CA ARG A 124 0.93 -11.07 -23.19
C ARG A 124 2.45 -10.89 -23.19
N ALA A 125 2.90 -9.78 -23.79
CA ALA A 125 4.30 -9.39 -23.74
C ALA A 125 4.67 -8.90 -22.33
N ILE A 126 5.53 -9.65 -21.63
CA ILE A 126 5.91 -9.34 -20.25
C ILE A 126 6.64 -7.99 -20.14
N ASP A 127 7.45 -7.64 -21.13
CA ASP A 127 8.12 -6.33 -21.15
C ASP A 127 7.11 -5.17 -21.12
N GLN A 128 6.03 -5.26 -21.91
CA GLN A 128 4.98 -4.24 -21.94
C GLN A 128 4.21 -4.16 -20.62
N ILE A 129 3.96 -5.30 -19.95
CA ILE A 129 3.33 -5.30 -18.62
C ILE A 129 4.19 -4.57 -17.60
N TYR A 130 5.50 -4.78 -17.63
CA TYR A 130 6.43 -4.10 -16.73
C TYR A 130 6.51 -2.60 -17.04
N GLU A 131 6.61 -2.21 -18.32
CA GLU A 131 6.56 -0.80 -18.73
C GLU A 131 5.29 -0.11 -18.23
N ASP A 132 4.14 -0.76 -18.40
CA ASP A 132 2.84 -0.24 -17.96
C ASP A 132 2.72 -0.14 -16.44
N TYR A 133 3.17 -1.17 -15.73
CA TYR A 133 3.19 -1.17 -14.27
C TYR A 133 4.05 -0.03 -13.71
N PHE A 134 5.28 0.13 -14.20
CA PHE A 134 6.17 1.22 -13.74
C PHE A 134 5.64 2.61 -14.13
N ARG A 135 4.93 2.73 -15.27
CA ARG A 135 4.19 3.96 -15.61
C ARG A 135 3.14 4.29 -14.55
N ARG A 136 2.32 3.31 -14.14
CA ARG A 136 1.29 3.49 -13.10
C ARG A 136 1.88 3.83 -11.74
N VAL A 137 3.03 3.25 -11.38
CA VAL A 137 3.76 3.64 -10.16
C VAL A 137 4.16 5.11 -10.20
N ARG A 138 4.66 5.61 -11.34
CA ARG A 138 4.98 7.04 -11.52
C ARG A 138 3.73 7.91 -11.51
N GLU A 139 2.60 7.44 -12.02
CA GLU A 139 1.32 8.16 -11.93
C GLU A 139 0.83 8.29 -10.48
N MET A 140 0.95 7.23 -9.69
CA MET A 140 0.68 7.27 -8.26
C MET A 140 1.58 8.28 -7.55
N ALA A 141 2.88 8.28 -7.86
CA ALA A 141 3.83 9.27 -7.35
C ALA A 141 3.52 10.72 -7.80
N ALA A 142 2.92 10.88 -8.97
CA ALA A 142 2.53 12.18 -9.50
C ALA A 142 1.25 12.73 -8.86
N SER A 143 0.43 11.87 -8.24
CA SER A 143 -0.87 12.24 -7.65
C SER A 143 -0.80 13.36 -6.60
N GLY A 144 0.32 13.43 -5.87
CA GLY A 144 0.50 14.38 -4.76
C GLY A 144 -0.31 14.05 -3.51
N LEU A 145 -0.88 12.84 -3.42
CA LEU A 145 -1.71 12.36 -2.30
C LEU A 145 -1.07 11.17 -1.58
N VAL A 146 0.25 11.00 -1.67
CA VAL A 146 0.96 9.87 -1.06
C VAL A 146 2.26 10.36 -0.43
N ASP A 147 2.70 9.70 0.64
CA ASP A 147 3.98 9.95 1.30
C ASP A 147 5.03 8.90 0.92
N CYS A 148 4.59 7.69 0.59
CA CYS A 148 5.44 6.54 0.33
C CYS A 148 4.80 5.60 -0.69
N LEU A 149 5.60 5.03 -1.59
CA LEU A 149 5.13 4.02 -2.54
C LEU A 149 5.35 2.60 -2.03
N ALA A 150 4.27 1.82 -1.97
CA ALA A 150 4.27 0.43 -1.55
C ALA A 150 4.81 -0.49 -2.65
N HIS A 151 5.58 -1.51 -2.25
CA HIS A 151 6.04 -2.66 -3.03
C HIS A 151 6.07 -2.42 -4.55
N ILE A 152 6.96 -1.50 -4.98
CA ILE A 152 7.08 -1.06 -6.37
C ILE A 152 7.61 -2.14 -7.33
N ASP A 153 7.73 -3.37 -6.85
CA ASP A 153 8.14 -4.55 -7.59
C ASP A 153 7.06 -5.64 -7.61
N LEU A 154 5.82 -5.34 -7.16
CA LEU A 154 4.73 -6.30 -7.03
C LEU A 154 4.39 -7.01 -8.34
N VAL A 155 4.60 -6.39 -9.50
CA VAL A 155 4.40 -7.01 -10.84
C VAL A 155 5.12 -8.36 -11.00
N LYS A 156 6.15 -8.63 -10.20
CA LYS A 156 6.91 -9.88 -10.19
C LYS A 156 6.20 -11.05 -9.52
N ILE A 157 5.08 -10.82 -8.83
CA ILE A 157 4.42 -11.73 -7.87
C ILE A 157 4.12 -13.13 -8.43
N HIS A 158 3.83 -13.23 -9.72
CA HIS A 158 3.53 -14.50 -10.40
C HIS A 158 4.74 -15.13 -11.11
N GLY A 159 5.96 -14.66 -10.82
CA GLY A 159 7.20 -15.24 -11.36
C GLY A 159 7.56 -14.80 -12.78
N HIS A 160 6.70 -14.04 -13.46
CA HIS A 160 7.04 -13.46 -14.77
C HIS A 160 8.17 -12.43 -14.65
N ARG A 161 9.11 -12.44 -15.60
CA ARG A 161 10.25 -11.52 -15.65
C ARG A 161 10.39 -10.94 -17.06
N PRO A 162 10.71 -9.65 -17.20
CA PRO A 162 10.93 -9.02 -18.49
C PRO A 162 12.18 -9.61 -19.15
N SER A 163 12.22 -9.57 -20.48
CA SER A 163 13.43 -9.86 -21.25
C SER A 163 14.40 -8.66 -21.23
N ALA A 164 13.86 -7.45 -21.14
CA ALA A 164 14.62 -6.23 -20.99
C ALA A 164 15.20 -6.08 -19.57
N ASP A 165 16.25 -5.27 -19.44
CA ASP A 165 16.83 -4.94 -18.14
C ASP A 165 15.88 -4.05 -17.33
N VAL A 166 15.22 -4.64 -16.33
CA VAL A 166 14.29 -3.95 -15.43
C VAL A 166 14.94 -2.77 -14.69
N ARG A 167 16.28 -2.75 -14.56
CA ARG A 167 16.99 -1.65 -13.88
C ARG A 167 16.79 -0.32 -14.58
N THR A 168 16.53 -0.30 -15.88
CA THR A 168 16.22 0.94 -16.61
C THR A 168 14.89 1.52 -16.13
N LEU A 169 13.82 0.71 -16.14
CA LEU A 169 12.48 1.12 -15.65
C LEU A 169 12.50 1.50 -14.17
N ALA A 170 13.24 0.73 -13.36
CA ALA A 170 13.42 1.01 -11.95
C ALA A 170 14.18 2.34 -11.75
N ALA A 171 15.30 2.58 -12.45
CA ALA A 171 16.09 3.80 -12.30
C ALA A 171 15.28 5.05 -12.67
N GLU A 172 14.52 5.02 -13.76
CA GLU A 172 13.63 6.12 -14.15
C GLU A 172 12.58 6.40 -13.09
N THR A 173 11.97 5.35 -12.54
CA THR A 173 10.94 5.46 -11.50
C THR A 173 11.55 6.00 -10.21
N LEU A 174 12.68 5.45 -9.75
CA LEU A 174 13.37 5.92 -8.54
C LEU A 174 13.80 7.39 -8.66
N ALA A 175 14.29 7.82 -9.83
CA ALA A 175 14.62 9.22 -10.09
C ALA A 175 13.38 10.12 -9.97
N PHE A 176 12.24 9.68 -10.51
CA PHE A 176 10.98 10.42 -10.39
C PHE A 176 10.51 10.50 -8.94
N VAL A 177 10.49 9.38 -8.21
CA VAL A 177 10.11 9.32 -6.79
C VAL A 177 10.98 10.25 -5.94
N ALA A 178 12.29 10.25 -6.17
CA ALA A 178 13.22 11.15 -5.49
C ALA A 178 12.92 12.64 -5.82
N SER A 179 12.58 12.95 -7.07
CA SER A 179 12.21 14.32 -7.48
C SER A 179 10.92 14.82 -6.81
N ARG A 180 10.06 13.89 -6.37
CA ARG A 180 8.81 14.15 -5.63
C ARG A 180 8.99 14.09 -4.11
N GLN A 181 10.20 13.80 -3.62
CA GLN A 181 10.52 13.67 -2.19
C GLN A 181 9.70 12.59 -1.47
N LEU A 182 9.33 11.53 -2.18
CA LEU A 182 8.55 10.42 -1.64
C LEU A 182 9.47 9.31 -1.09
N ALA A 183 8.97 8.60 -0.08
CA ALA A 183 9.60 7.37 0.40
C ALA A 183 9.23 6.16 -0.47
N ILE A 184 9.94 5.05 -0.28
CA ILE A 184 9.65 3.76 -0.93
C ILE A 184 9.65 2.70 0.16
N GLU A 185 8.66 1.83 0.11
CA GLU A 185 8.56 0.68 0.99
C GLU A 185 9.63 -0.38 0.68
N LEU A 186 10.22 -0.94 1.73
CA LEU A 186 10.94 -2.20 1.67
C LEU A 186 10.03 -3.34 2.14
N SER A 187 9.23 -3.88 1.23
CA SER A 187 8.23 -4.89 1.58
C SER A 187 8.85 -6.26 1.84
N THR A 188 8.49 -6.88 2.97
CA THR A 188 8.88 -8.26 3.27
C THR A 188 7.92 -9.31 2.73
N ALA A 189 6.73 -8.90 2.23
CA ALA A 189 5.69 -9.82 1.76
C ALA A 189 6.17 -10.69 0.57
N GLY A 190 7.00 -10.12 -0.30
CA GLY A 190 7.56 -10.79 -1.47
C GLY A 190 8.82 -11.62 -1.22
N TRP A 191 9.39 -11.66 -0.01
CA TRP A 191 10.68 -12.36 0.23
C TRP A 191 10.57 -13.86 -0.06
N ARG A 192 9.40 -14.45 0.22
CA ARG A 192 9.16 -15.90 0.10
C ARG A 192 8.27 -16.24 -1.09
N LYS A 193 8.14 -15.34 -2.06
CA LYS A 193 7.30 -15.47 -3.25
C LYS A 193 8.16 -15.59 -4.50
#